data_AF-A0A833X109-F1
#
_entry.id   AF-A0A833X109-F1
#
_cell.length_a   1.000
_cell.length_b   1.000
_cell.length_c   1.000
_cell.angle_alpha   90.00
_cell.angle_beta   90.00
_cell.angle_gamma   90.00
#
_symmetry.space_group_name_H-M   'P 1'
#
loop_
_entity.id
_entity.type
_entity.pdbx_description
1 polymer ?
#
loop_
_entity_poly.entity_id
_entity_poly.type
_entity_poly.pdbx_seq_one_letter_code
_entity_poly.pdbx_strand_id
1 'polypeptide(L)'
;MQQRHNFPWKNIWRSKAPTKAAFFVWTAALGKILTIDNLRRRGLIITDWCCLCRNSGETVDHLLLHCEFARGIWNYFFNKLGVAWVMPDRVVGFLACWRGITGTSQIVAVWKMVP
;
A
#
# COMPACT_ATOMS: atom_id res chain seq x y z
N MET A 1 -6.10 -17.27 17.38
CA MET A 1 -6.48 -18.03 16.16
C MET A 1 -6.47 -17.07 14.98
N GLN A 2 -5.41 -17.12 14.15
CA GLN A 2 -5.22 -16.19 13.03
C GLN A 2 -6.27 -16.50 11.96
N GLN A 3 -7.21 -15.59 11.71
CA GLN A 3 -8.08 -15.71 10.54
C GLN A 3 -7.20 -15.71 9.29
N ARG A 4 -7.24 -16.80 8.54
CA ARG A 4 -6.51 -17.01 7.29
C ARG A 4 -7.23 -16.21 6.18
N HIS A 5 -7.22 -14.88 6.32
CA HIS A 5 -7.68 -13.98 5.28
C HIS A 5 -6.84 -14.24 4.03
N ASN A 6 -7.50 -14.47 2.90
CA ASN A 6 -6.83 -14.90 1.67
C ASN A 6 -5.81 -13.82 1.25
N PHE A 7 -4.52 -14.12 1.34
CA PHE A 7 -3.47 -13.14 0.98
C PHE A 7 -3.64 -12.74 -0.50
N PRO A 8 -3.63 -11.44 -0.84
CA PRO A 8 -4.02 -10.94 -2.17
C PRO A 8 -2.96 -11.17 -3.25
N TRP A 9 -2.35 -12.35 -3.32
CA TRP A 9 -1.25 -12.67 -4.24
C TRP A 9 -1.63 -12.44 -5.71
N LYS A 10 -2.89 -12.71 -6.09
CA LYS A 10 -3.36 -12.49 -7.47
C LYS A 10 -3.25 -11.02 -7.83
N ASN A 11 -3.60 -10.12 -6.91
CA ASN A 11 -3.65 -8.67 -7.14
C ASN A 11 -2.25 -8.15 -7.42
N ILE A 12 -1.28 -8.64 -6.65
CA ILE A 12 0.14 -8.30 -6.77
C ILE A 12 0.74 -8.84 -8.07
N TRP A 13 0.65 -10.16 -8.30
CA TRP A 13 1.42 -10.85 -9.34
C TRP A 13 0.76 -10.88 -10.73
N ARG A 14 -0.55 -10.68 -10.83
CA ARG A 14 -1.22 -10.56 -12.15
C ARG A 14 -1.46 -9.10 -12.56
N SER A 15 -0.84 -8.15 -11.88
CA SER A 15 -0.80 -6.76 -12.35
C SER A 15 0.07 -6.66 -13.60
N LYS A 16 -0.12 -5.61 -14.39
CA LYS A 16 0.77 -5.27 -15.52
C LYS A 16 2.01 -4.48 -15.09
N ALA A 17 2.24 -4.35 -13.78
CA ALA A 17 3.35 -3.61 -13.23
C ALA A 17 4.68 -4.30 -13.53
N PRO A 18 5.79 -3.56 -13.58
CA PRO A 18 7.12 -4.16 -13.59
C PRO A 18 7.33 -5.09 -12.39
N THR A 19 8.04 -6.20 -12.58
CA THR A 19 8.30 -7.20 -11.53
C THR A 19 8.91 -6.59 -10.26
N LYS A 20 9.74 -5.55 -10.40
CA LYS A 20 10.32 -4.81 -9.28
C LYS A 20 9.25 -4.15 -8.40
N ALA A 21 8.21 -3.57 -9.01
CA ALA A 21 7.09 -2.97 -8.29
C ALA A 21 6.22 -4.05 -7.63
N ALA A 22 5.92 -5.15 -8.34
CA ALA A 22 5.17 -6.27 -7.77
C ALA A 22 5.89 -6.90 -6.56
N PHE A 23 7.22 -7.06 -6.64
CA PHE A 23 8.03 -7.55 -5.52
C PHE A 23 8.01 -6.57 -4.33
N PHE A 24 8.13 -5.27 -4.58
CA PHE A 24 8.00 -4.26 -3.54
C PHE A 24 6.63 -4.34 -2.85
N VAL A 25 5.53 -4.39 -3.61
CA VAL A 25 4.18 -4.51 -3.05
C VAL A 25 4.00 -5.83 -2.28
N TRP A 26 4.54 -6.94 -2.78
CA TRP A 26 4.55 -8.21 -2.06
C TRP A 26 5.25 -8.13 -0.70
N THR A 27 6.46 -7.58 -0.68
CA THR A 27 7.21 -7.38 0.57
C THR A 27 6.51 -6.39 1.51
N ALA A 28 5.84 -5.37 0.99
CA ALA A 28 5.03 -4.44 1.77
C ALA A 28 3.81 -5.12 2.38
N ALA A 29 3.10 -5.96 1.60
CA ALA A 29 1.98 -6.75 2.09
C ALA A 29 2.37 -7.73 3.20
N LEU A 30 3.60 -8.23 3.20
CA LEU A 30 4.14 -9.04 4.30
C LEU A 30 4.60 -8.21 5.51
N GLY A 31 4.55 -6.87 5.42
CA GLY A 31 5.04 -5.97 6.45
C GLY A 31 6.57 -6.01 6.59
N LYS A 32 7.31 -6.31 5.52
CA LYS A 32 8.76 -6.59 5.55
C LYS A 32 9.64 -5.55 4.83
N ILE A 33 9.06 -4.47 4.31
CA ILE A 33 9.86 -3.38 3.70
C ILE A 33 10.66 -2.62 4.75
N LEU A 34 11.69 -1.89 4.30
CA LEU A 34 12.53 -1.09 5.17
C LEU A 34 11.70 0.07 5.75
N THR A 35 11.33 -0.05 7.02
CA THR A 35 10.68 0.99 7.83
C THR A 35 11.37 1.05 9.18
N ILE A 36 11.34 2.21 9.84
CA ILE A 36 11.96 2.35 11.17
C ILE A 36 11.38 1.34 12.17
N ASP A 37 10.07 1.13 12.17
CA ASP A 37 9.45 0.10 13.02
C ASP A 37 10.03 -1.32 12.74
N ASN A 38 10.22 -1.69 11.47
CA ASN A 38 10.87 -2.95 11.12
C ASN A 38 12.35 -3.03 11.55
N LEU A 39 13.06 -1.91 11.54
CA LEU A 39 14.45 -1.84 12.02
C LEU A 39 14.52 -1.97 13.54
N ARG A 40 13.60 -1.31 14.26
CA ARG A 40 13.48 -1.42 15.72
C ARG A 40 13.12 -2.84 16.15
N ARG A 41 12.24 -3.52 15.41
CA ARG A 41 11.93 -4.95 15.61
C ARG A 41 13.14 -5.88 15.40
N ARG A 42 14.21 -5.42 14.73
CA ARG A 42 15.49 -6.13 14.58
C ARG A 42 16.54 -5.72 15.61
N GLY A 43 16.18 -4.89 16.59
CA GLY A 43 17.06 -4.47 17.69
C GLY A 43 17.84 -3.18 17.41
N LEU A 44 17.57 -2.46 16.32
CA LEU A 44 18.22 -1.16 16.08
C LEU A 44 17.53 -0.05 16.90
N ILE A 45 18.33 0.74 17.61
CA ILE A 45 17.86 1.90 18.38
C ILE A 45 17.89 3.12 17.47
N ILE A 46 16.75 3.43 16.85
CA ILE A 46 16.58 4.54 15.90
C ILE A 46 15.33 5.33 16.30
N THR A 47 15.38 6.65 16.16
CA THR A 47 14.25 7.56 16.38
C THR A 47 13.13 7.26 15.38
N ASP A 48 11.91 7.06 15.88
CA ASP A 48 10.79 6.57 15.09
C ASP A 48 9.94 7.70 14.52
N TRP A 49 10.42 8.30 13.42
CA TRP A 49 9.72 9.33 12.66
C TRP A 49 9.64 8.96 11.18
N CYS A 50 8.45 9.06 10.60
CA CYS A 50 8.21 8.90 9.17
C CYS A 50 9.04 9.89 8.36
N CYS A 51 9.83 9.37 7.42
CA CYS A 51 10.70 10.18 6.57
C CYS A 51 9.96 11.22 5.72
N LEU A 52 8.67 10.99 5.44
CA LEU A 52 7.86 11.84 4.57
C LEU A 52 7.14 12.95 5.35
N CYS A 53 6.31 12.60 6.34
CA CYS A 53 5.52 13.60 7.09
C CYS A 53 6.21 14.13 8.35
N ARG A 54 7.18 13.40 8.92
CA ARG A 54 7.88 13.75 10.17
C ARG A 54 6.97 13.97 11.39
N ASN A 55 5.71 13.55 11.33
CA ASN A 55 4.69 13.84 12.35
C ASN A 55 4.25 12.58 13.15
N SER A 56 4.66 11.40 12.69
CA SER A 56 4.22 10.10 13.24
C SER A 56 5.28 9.03 12.97
N GLY A 57 5.19 7.90 13.69
CA GLY A 57 6.12 6.78 13.51
C GLY A 57 6.09 6.15 12.12
N GLU A 58 7.22 5.59 11.69
CA GLU A 58 7.34 4.98 10.36
C GLU A 58 6.98 3.50 10.39
N THR A 59 5.73 3.19 10.07
CA THR A 59 5.26 1.83 9.80
C THR A 59 4.97 1.64 8.32
N VAL A 60 4.82 0.39 7.87
CA VAL A 60 4.48 0.09 6.47
C VAL A 60 3.15 0.70 6.07
N ASP A 61 2.13 0.55 6.92
CA ASP A 61 0.79 1.07 6.67
C ASP A 61 0.77 2.60 6.70
N HIS A 62 1.50 3.22 7.64
CA HIS A 62 1.64 4.66 7.67
C HIS A 62 2.36 5.18 6.42
N LEU A 63 3.56 4.67 6.12
CA LEU A 63 4.37 5.15 5.01
C LEU A 63 3.64 5.09 3.66
N LEU A 64 2.89 4.01 3.42
CA LEU A 64 2.25 3.77 2.13
C LEU A 64 0.80 4.27 2.02
N LEU A 65 0.06 4.36 3.13
CA LEU A 65 -1.38 4.69 3.11
C LEU A 65 -1.73 5.94 3.92
N HIS A 66 -1.28 6.00 5.18
CA HIS A 66 -1.81 6.99 6.15
C HIS A 66 -0.94 8.23 6.33
N CYS A 67 0.28 8.23 5.79
CA CYS A 67 1.15 9.39 5.75
C CYS A 67 0.46 10.49 4.96
N GLU A 68 0.47 11.72 5.47
CA GLU A 68 -0.20 12.87 4.84
C GLU A 68 0.21 13.05 3.38
N PHE A 69 1.52 12.89 3.11
CA PHE A 69 2.07 12.88 1.75
C PHE A 69 1.49 11.75 0.88
N ALA A 70 1.52 10.51 1.37
CA ALA A 70 1.00 9.34 0.65
C ALA A 70 -0.51 9.45 0.41
N ARG A 71 -1.26 9.90 1.41
CA ARG A 71 -2.70 10.17 1.31
C ARG A 71 -3.00 11.23 0.26
N GLY A 72 -2.16 12.27 0.16
CA GLY A 72 -2.25 13.28 -0.90
C GLY A 72 -2.13 12.68 -2.30
N ILE A 73 -1.16 11.80 -2.51
CA ILE A 73 -0.97 11.09 -3.79
C ILE A 73 -2.18 10.21 -4.10
N TRP A 74 -2.64 9.41 -3.14
CA TRP A 74 -3.80 8.54 -3.34
C TRP A 74 -5.05 9.34 -3.67
N ASN A 75 -5.34 10.39 -2.91
CA ASN A 75 -6.49 11.27 -3.15
C ASN A 75 -6.42 11.93 -4.52
N TYR A 76 -5.25 12.34 -4.99
CA TYR A 76 -5.07 12.86 -6.34
C TYR A 76 -5.53 11.84 -7.39
N PHE A 77 -5.07 10.59 -7.29
CA PHE A 77 -5.49 9.54 -8.24
C PHE A 77 -6.96 9.18 -8.10
N PHE A 78 -7.48 9.02 -6.89
CA PHE A 78 -8.90 8.71 -6.67
C PHE A 78 -9.81 9.78 -7.25
N ASN A 79 -9.51 11.05 -7.01
CA ASN A 79 -10.26 12.18 -7.57
C ASN A 79 -10.16 12.22 -9.10
N LYS A 80 -8.97 12.03 -9.66
CA LYS A 80 -8.78 11.99 -11.12
C LYS A 80 -9.55 10.84 -11.78
N LEU A 81 -9.76 9.75 -11.06
CA LEU A 81 -10.42 8.54 -11.57
C LEU A 81 -11.90 8.47 -11.17
N GLY A 82 -12.43 9.48 -10.47
CA GLY A 82 -13.81 9.54 -10.03
C GLY A 82 -14.20 8.45 -9.03
N VAL A 83 -13.24 7.92 -8.28
CA VAL A 83 -13.45 6.82 -7.32
C VAL A 83 -13.61 7.41 -5.92
N ALA A 84 -14.78 7.19 -5.30
CA ALA A 84 -14.94 7.40 -3.87
C ALA A 84 -14.24 6.26 -3.12
N TRP A 85 -13.17 6.57 -2.39
CA TRP A 85 -12.35 5.57 -1.71
C TRP A 85 -12.28 5.81 -0.21
N VAL A 86 -12.46 4.74 0.55
CA VAL A 86 -12.20 4.70 2.00
C VAL A 86 -10.92 3.91 2.21
N MET A 87 -9.91 4.55 2.78
CA MET A 87 -8.60 3.92 2.97
C MET A 87 -8.70 2.81 4.04
N PRO A 88 -8.33 1.55 3.74
CA PRO A 88 -8.26 0.50 4.74
C PRO A 88 -7.12 0.74 5.73
N ASP A 89 -7.21 0.12 6.91
CA ASP A 89 -6.20 0.24 7.97
C ASP A 89 -4.83 -0.30 7.53
N ARG A 90 -4.80 -1.36 6.72
CA ARG A 90 -3.56 -2.06 6.34
C ARG A 90 -3.37 -2.19 4.83
N VAL A 91 -2.11 -2.26 4.40
CA VAL A 91 -1.71 -2.51 3.00
C VAL A 91 -2.32 -3.78 2.44
N VAL A 92 -2.42 -4.85 3.24
CA VAL A 92 -3.07 -6.10 2.79
C VAL A 92 -4.56 -5.90 2.51
N GLY A 93 -5.25 -5.10 3.33
CA GLY A 93 -6.65 -4.76 3.12
C GLY A 93 -6.84 -3.89 1.89
N PHE A 94 -5.98 -2.89 1.72
CA PHE A 94 -5.92 -2.07 0.51
C PHE A 94 -5.76 -2.91 -0.76
N LEU A 95 -4.79 -3.83 -0.77
CA LEU A 95 -4.58 -4.73 -1.89
C LEU A 95 -5.76 -5.67 -2.11
N ALA A 96 -6.42 -6.16 -1.07
CA ALA A 96 -7.61 -7.00 -1.21
C ALA A 96 -8.78 -6.24 -1.89
N CYS A 97 -8.99 -4.97 -1.53
CA CYS A 97 -10.02 -4.11 -2.12
C CYS A 97 -9.67 -3.61 -3.52
N TRP A 98 -8.38 -3.60 -3.89
CA TRP A 98 -7.85 -3.00 -5.12
C TRP A 98 -8.55 -3.48 -6.41
N ARG A 99 -8.96 -4.76 -6.49
CA ARG A 99 -9.64 -5.32 -7.68
C ARG A 99 -11.14 -5.04 -7.76
N GLY A 100 -11.74 -4.50 -6.71
CA GLY A 100 -13.18 -4.24 -6.65
C GLY A 100 -13.63 -3.00 -7.44
N ILE A 101 -12.70 -2.20 -7.96
CA ILE A 101 -13.02 -0.93 -8.62
C ILE A 101 -13.47 -1.20 -10.06
N THR A 102 -14.77 -1.08 -10.29
CA THR A 102 -15.39 -1.08 -11.61
C THR A 102 -15.48 0.37 -12.11
N GLY A 103 -14.91 0.65 -13.27
CA GLY A 103 -14.86 2.00 -13.87
C GLY A 103 -14.74 1.94 -15.38
N THR A 104 -14.56 3.09 -16.04
CA THR A 104 -14.42 3.15 -17.51
C THR A 104 -13.19 2.36 -18.00
N SER A 105 -13.17 1.95 -19.27
CA SER A 105 -12.14 1.06 -19.83
C SER A 105 -10.70 1.60 -19.68
N GLN A 106 -10.51 2.92 -19.75
CA GLN A 106 -9.21 3.59 -19.56
C GLN A 106 -8.78 3.60 -18.09
N ILE A 107 -9.72 3.87 -17.19
CA ILE A 107 -9.50 3.83 -15.73
C ILE A 107 -9.09 2.41 -15.34
N VAL A 108 -9.81 1.39 -15.80
CA VAL A 108 -9.49 -0.03 -15.57
C VAL A 108 -8.12 -0.40 -16.13
N ALA A 109 -7.67 0.19 -17.23
CA ALA A 109 -6.36 -0.09 -17.82
C ALA A 109 -5.21 0.44 -16.94
N VAL A 110 -5.30 1.69 -16.47
CA VAL A 110 -4.31 2.28 -15.54
C VAL A 110 -4.35 1.59 -14.18
N TRP A 111 -5.55 1.27 -13.68
CA TRP A 111 -5.77 0.52 -12.44
C TRP A 111 -5.23 -0.91 -12.47
N LYS A 112 -5.16 -1.54 -13.64
CA LYS A 112 -4.52 -2.86 -13.82
C LYS A 112 -2.98 -2.78 -13.88
N MET A 113 -2.39 -1.59 -14.00
CA MET A 113 -0.93 -1.40 -14.04
C MET A 113 -0.31 -1.18 -12.67
N VAL A 114 -1.10 -0.83 -11.65
CA VAL A 114 -0.62 -0.64 -10.28
C VAL A 114 -0.94 -1.93 -9.49
N PRO A 115 0.07 -2.58 -8.85
CA PRO A 115 -0.11 -3.82 -8.10
C PRO A 115 -0.88 -3.66 -6.77
#